data_AF-A0A6P6Y1N4-F1
#
_entry.id   AF-A0A6P6Y1N4-F1
#
_cell.length_a   1.000
_cell.length_b   1.000
_cell.length_c   1.000
_cell.angle_alpha   90.00
_cell.angle_beta   90.00
_cell.angle_gamma   90.00
#
_symmetry.space_group_name_H-M   'P 1'
#
loop_
_entity.id
_entity.type
_entity.pdbx_description
1 polymer ?
#
loop_
_entity_poly.entity_id
_entity_poly.type
_entity_poly.pdbx_seq_one_letter_code
_entity_poly.pdbx_strand_id
1 'polypeptide(L)'
;MHNVYSCQLYSILIIRNSYVIDTVNKLAEAAVQNLIIPVGLDSSVYQMLHNSGITAFDSIDEKSIKVARPSDGINLITQTSNRMKKSFMIKKQTHAFIASRITLEFAQLKFGENLIYVPPTTMEADFYPLFIVIPFGKAFDHREEFNIMISYLRSTGIINYWKSIEFSRTKYKVSYQNAINDESISEEQLSIEHYQSLFFLLEILILVSTIIFCLELLKKIINNKLMTDVQ
;
A
#
# COMPACT_ATOMS: atom_id res chain seq x y z
N MET A 1 -20.96 -7.75 -29.23
CA MET A 1 -20.70 -6.56 -28.37
C MET A 1 -20.88 -6.87 -26.89
N HIS A 2 -22.04 -7.38 -26.45
CA HIS A 2 -22.32 -7.63 -25.02
C HIS A 2 -21.34 -8.58 -24.31
N ASN A 3 -20.93 -9.68 -24.96
CA ASN A 3 -19.98 -10.63 -24.35
C ASN A 3 -18.57 -10.03 -24.19
N VAL A 4 -18.15 -9.14 -25.08
CA VAL A 4 -16.83 -8.49 -25.00
C VAL A 4 -16.80 -7.51 -23.82
N TYR A 5 -17.88 -6.74 -23.63
CA TYR A 5 -18.04 -5.86 -22.48
C TYR A 5 -18.05 -6.63 -21.16
N SER A 6 -18.81 -7.73 -21.07
CA SER A 6 -18.84 -8.56 -19.87
C SER A 6 -17.45 -9.10 -19.53
N CYS A 7 -16.72 -9.64 -20.52
CA CYS A 7 -15.36 -10.15 -20.31
C CYS A 7 -14.36 -9.06 -19.89
N GLN A 8 -14.44 -7.87 -20.49
CA GLN A 8 -13.60 -6.74 -20.07
C GLN A 8 -13.93 -6.25 -18.66
N LEU A 9 -15.22 -6.18 -18.31
CA LEU A 9 -15.65 -5.81 -16.97
C LEU A 9 -15.15 -6.82 -15.94
N TYR A 10 -15.27 -8.12 -16.20
CA TYR A 10 -14.71 -9.16 -15.33
C TYR A 10 -13.19 -9.01 -15.18
N SER A 11 -12.47 -8.74 -16.27
CA SER A 11 -11.02 -8.51 -16.21
C SER A 11 -10.66 -7.29 -15.35
N ILE A 12 -11.38 -6.17 -15.50
CA ILE A 12 -11.17 -4.95 -14.71
C ILE A 12 -11.52 -5.17 -13.24
N LEU A 13 -12.54 -5.97 -12.94
CA LEU A 13 -12.93 -6.31 -11.55
C LEU A 13 -11.92 -7.24 -10.88
N ILE A 14 -11.28 -8.12 -11.65
CA ILE A 14 -10.27 -9.05 -11.14
C ILE A 14 -8.90 -8.36 -10.99
N ILE A 15 -8.52 -7.50 -11.95
CA ILE A 15 -7.22 -6.81 -11.95
C ILE A 15 -7.34 -5.53 -11.12
N ARG A 16 -6.88 -5.59 -9.86
CA ARG A 16 -6.73 -4.38 -9.06
C ARG A 16 -5.62 -3.52 -9.65
N ASN A 17 -6.01 -2.34 -10.13
CA ASN A 17 -5.07 -1.31 -10.54
C ASN A 17 -4.40 -0.75 -9.26
N SER A 18 -3.32 -1.38 -8.83
CA SER A 18 -2.54 -0.90 -7.69
C SER A 18 -1.53 0.12 -8.21
N TYR A 19 -1.60 1.34 -7.70
CA TYR A 19 -0.54 2.32 -7.92
C TYR A 19 0.64 1.89 -7.06
N VAL A 20 1.56 1.13 -7.64
CA VAL A 20 2.67 0.54 -6.89
C VAL A 20 3.90 1.45 -6.93
N ILE A 21 4.36 1.83 -5.75
CA ILE A 21 5.56 2.62 -5.54
C ILE A 21 6.73 1.65 -5.40
N ASP A 22 7.33 1.34 -6.54
CA ASP A 22 8.39 0.34 -6.63
C ASP A 22 9.80 0.93 -6.58
N THR A 23 9.94 2.22 -6.82
CA THR A 23 11.24 2.87 -6.95
C THR A 23 11.35 4.03 -5.97
N VAL A 24 12.59 4.33 -5.58
CA VAL A 24 12.87 5.45 -4.68
C VAL A 24 12.44 6.78 -5.31
N ASN A 25 12.56 6.93 -6.63
CA ASN A 25 12.11 8.13 -7.34
C ASN A 25 10.58 8.30 -7.26
N LYS A 26 9.81 7.22 -7.49
CA LYS A 26 8.34 7.24 -7.32
C LYS A 26 7.95 7.59 -5.87
N LEU A 27 8.73 7.11 -4.89
CA LEU A 27 8.51 7.44 -3.49
C LEU A 27 8.77 8.93 -3.21
N ALA A 28 9.85 9.49 -3.78
CA ALA A 28 10.17 10.91 -3.66
C ALA A 28 9.07 11.78 -4.29
N GLU A 29 8.59 11.43 -5.49
CA GLU A 29 7.48 12.14 -6.14
C GLU A 29 6.20 12.09 -5.30
N ALA A 30 5.85 10.91 -4.75
CA ALA A 30 4.69 10.75 -3.89
C ALA A 30 4.82 11.52 -2.56
N ALA A 31 6.04 11.64 -2.02
CA ALA A 31 6.32 12.43 -0.82
C ALA A 31 6.17 13.94 -1.10
N VAL A 32 6.69 14.44 -2.23
CA VAL A 32 6.54 15.85 -2.65
C VAL A 32 5.07 16.22 -2.86
N GLN A 33 4.29 15.31 -3.42
CA GLN A 33 2.85 15.50 -3.62
C GLN A 33 2.01 15.36 -2.33
N ASN A 34 2.65 15.11 -1.18
CA ASN A 34 2.01 14.84 0.12
C ASN A 34 1.00 13.67 0.08
N LEU A 35 1.17 12.73 -0.87
CA LEU A 35 0.35 11.53 -0.95
C LEU A 35 0.76 10.51 0.11
N ILE A 36 2.06 10.45 0.40
CA ILE A 36 2.67 9.54 1.36
C ILE A 36 3.65 10.29 2.25
N ILE A 37 3.61 9.97 3.55
CA ILE A 37 4.62 10.42 4.50
C ILE A 37 5.68 9.32 4.63
N PRO A 38 6.93 9.57 4.23
CA PRO A 38 8.03 8.67 4.51
C PRO A 38 8.34 8.65 6.02
N VAL A 39 8.66 7.49 6.54
CA VAL A 39 9.01 7.26 7.94
C VAL A 39 10.39 6.63 7.97
N GLY A 40 11.35 7.34 8.54
CA GLY A 40 12.73 6.88 8.71
C GLY A 40 13.00 6.48 10.16
N LEU A 41 14.07 5.72 10.36
CA LEU A 41 14.60 5.49 11.71
C LEU A 41 15.47 6.68 12.12
N ASP A 42 15.42 7.07 13.39
CA ASP A 42 16.33 8.05 13.98
C ASP A 42 17.66 7.39 14.32
N SER A 43 18.43 7.01 13.29
CA SER A 43 19.76 6.42 13.44
C SER A 43 20.76 7.06 12.49
N SER A 44 22.04 6.97 12.85
CA SER A 44 23.15 7.53 12.06
C SER A 44 23.17 7.03 10.61
N VAL A 45 22.74 5.79 10.37
CA VAL A 45 22.63 5.20 9.02
C VAL A 45 21.58 5.93 8.19
N TYR A 46 20.46 6.33 8.81
CA TYR A 46 19.39 7.06 8.12
C TYR A 46 19.71 8.53 7.97
N GLN A 47 20.55 9.09 8.84
CA GLN A 47 21.11 10.42 8.64
C GLN A 47 22.04 10.47 7.40
N MET A 48 22.55 9.32 6.92
CA MET A 48 23.30 9.29 5.66
C MET A 48 22.41 9.57 4.43
N LEU A 49 21.08 9.40 4.52
CA LEU A 49 20.15 9.82 3.46
C LEU A 49 20.28 11.33 3.20
N HIS A 50 20.34 12.12 4.26
CA HIS A 50 20.48 13.57 4.24
C HIS A 50 21.81 14.05 3.63
N ASN A 51 22.87 13.25 3.78
CA ASN A 51 24.22 13.65 3.35
C ASN A 51 24.60 13.08 1.96
N SER A 52 23.68 12.40 1.29
CA SER A 52 23.96 11.68 0.05
C SER A 52 24.12 12.58 -1.18
N GLY A 53 23.55 13.80 -1.15
CA GLY A 53 23.52 14.73 -2.28
C GLY A 53 22.63 14.26 -3.44
N ILE A 54 21.80 13.23 -3.23
CA ILE A 54 20.84 12.73 -4.21
C ILE A 54 19.52 13.44 -3.98
N THR A 55 19.04 14.17 -5.00
CA THR A 55 17.83 15.00 -4.91
C THR A 55 16.59 14.22 -4.44
N ALA A 56 16.44 12.97 -4.87
CA ALA A 56 15.35 12.10 -4.43
C ALA A 56 15.42 11.79 -2.92
N PHE A 57 16.61 11.62 -2.36
CA PHE A 57 16.78 11.29 -0.94
C PHE A 57 16.56 12.54 -0.08
N ASP A 58 17.01 13.70 -0.53
CA ASP A 58 16.79 14.98 0.15
C ASP A 58 15.29 15.30 0.22
N SER A 59 14.57 15.09 -0.89
CA SER A 59 13.11 15.28 -0.96
C SER A 59 12.35 14.36 0.00
N ILE A 60 12.85 13.13 0.17
CA ILE A 60 12.27 12.16 1.11
C ILE A 60 12.56 12.56 2.55
N ASP A 61 13.81 12.94 2.89
CA ASP A 61 14.19 13.30 4.26
C ASP A 61 13.46 14.55 4.75
N GLU A 62 13.28 15.58 3.90
CA GLU A 62 12.55 16.81 4.24
C GLU A 62 11.10 16.54 4.69
N LYS A 63 10.44 15.56 4.05
CA LYS A 63 9.05 15.18 4.36
C LYS A 63 8.97 14.02 5.36
N SER A 64 10.10 13.52 5.84
CA SER A 64 10.13 12.30 6.66
C SER A 64 9.85 12.55 8.13
N ILE A 65 9.15 11.59 8.75
CA ILE A 65 9.03 11.51 10.21
C ILE A 65 10.07 10.51 10.71
N LYS A 66 10.84 10.91 11.72
CA LYS A 66 11.87 10.07 12.33
C LYS A 66 11.33 9.35 13.55
N VAL A 67 11.60 8.05 13.63
CA VAL A 67 11.09 7.16 14.67
C VAL A 67 12.23 6.42 15.34
N ALA A 68 12.18 6.30 16.68
CA ALA A 68 13.28 5.72 17.45
C ALA A 68 13.42 4.18 17.27
N ARG A 69 12.31 3.46 17.03
CA ARG A 69 12.31 1.99 16.93
C ARG A 69 11.63 1.49 15.66
N PRO A 70 12.11 0.38 15.06
CA PRO A 70 11.48 -0.19 13.87
C PRO A 70 10.03 -0.66 14.11
N SER A 71 9.72 -1.12 15.34
CA SER A 71 8.37 -1.52 15.72
C SER A 71 7.36 -0.39 15.55
N ASP A 72 7.77 0.83 15.86
CA ASP A 72 6.88 1.99 15.89
C ASP A 72 6.57 2.44 14.46
N GLY A 73 7.55 2.38 13.55
CA GLY A 73 7.35 2.58 12.12
C GLY A 73 6.40 1.55 11.50
N ILE A 74 6.55 0.27 11.84
CA ILE A 74 5.64 -0.79 11.37
C ILE A 74 4.23 -0.63 11.98
N ASN A 75 4.14 -0.21 13.23
CA ASN A 75 2.87 0.07 13.90
C ASN A 75 2.12 1.24 13.24
N LEU A 76 2.83 2.28 12.77
CA LEU A 76 2.21 3.39 12.05
C LEU A 76 1.52 2.91 10.76
N ILE A 77 2.19 2.08 9.96
CA ILE A 77 1.63 1.50 8.73
C ILE A 77 0.41 0.61 9.04
N THR A 78 0.56 -0.29 9.99
CA THR A 78 -0.48 -1.29 10.30
C THR A 78 -1.71 -0.67 10.99
N GLN A 79 -1.52 0.35 11.84
CA GLN A 79 -2.63 1.08 12.46
C GLN A 79 -3.39 1.95 11.44
N THR A 80 -2.70 2.55 10.47
CA THR A 80 -3.40 3.23 9.37
C THR A 80 -4.31 2.28 8.62
N SER A 81 -3.87 1.04 8.34
CA SER A 81 -4.70 0.03 7.68
C SER A 81 -5.91 -0.40 8.52
N ASN A 82 -5.75 -0.68 9.81
CA ASN A 82 -6.88 -1.09 10.67
C ASN A 82 -7.92 0.02 10.88
N ARG A 83 -7.51 1.29 10.85
CA ARG A 83 -8.42 2.46 10.87
C ARG A 83 -9.07 2.76 9.51
N MET A 84 -8.63 2.12 8.42
CA MET A 84 -9.28 2.24 7.11
C MET A 84 -10.73 1.71 7.15
N LYS A 85 -10.99 0.63 7.90
CA LYS A 85 -12.31 -0.02 7.96
C LYS A 85 -13.45 0.78 8.64
N LYS A 86 -13.17 1.87 9.36
CA LYS A 86 -14.16 2.53 10.27
C LYS A 86 -14.57 3.97 9.95
N SER A 87 -13.99 4.65 8.96
CA SER A 87 -14.30 6.08 8.75
C SER A 87 -14.19 6.52 7.29
N PHE A 88 -15.29 7.10 6.78
CA PHE A 88 -15.64 7.30 5.38
C PHE A 88 -15.25 8.68 4.80
N MET A 89 -14.76 9.63 5.62
CA MET A 89 -14.69 11.06 5.21
C MET A 89 -13.36 11.80 5.43
N ILE A 90 -12.31 11.16 5.95
CA ILE A 90 -11.02 11.84 6.17
C ILE A 90 -10.05 11.43 5.07
N LYS A 91 -9.48 12.38 4.32
CA LYS A 91 -8.30 12.15 3.46
C LYS A 91 -7.18 11.65 4.38
N LYS A 92 -6.94 10.34 4.38
CA LYS A 92 -6.00 9.67 5.29
C LYS A 92 -4.60 9.75 4.70
N GLN A 93 -3.63 10.10 5.54
CA GLN A 93 -2.21 10.06 5.20
C GLN A 93 -1.72 8.61 5.19
N THR A 94 -1.22 8.18 4.05
CA THR A 94 -0.53 6.90 3.88
C THR A 94 0.91 7.06 4.34
N HIS A 95 1.46 6.06 5.02
CA HIS A 95 2.84 6.09 5.51
C HIS A 95 3.67 5.05 4.78
N ALA A 96 4.92 5.40 4.44
CA ALA A 96 5.90 4.47 3.88
C ALA A 96 7.09 4.37 4.83
N PHE A 97 7.40 3.17 5.31
CA PHE A 97 8.49 2.96 6.27
C PHE A 97 9.76 2.52 5.53
N ILE A 98 10.84 3.26 5.72
CA ILE A 98 12.14 2.99 5.13
C ILE A 98 12.93 2.15 6.14
N ALA A 99 13.11 0.88 5.83
CA ALA A 99 13.81 -0.08 6.70
C ALA A 99 14.78 -0.96 5.90
N SER A 100 15.61 -1.74 6.60
CA SER A 100 16.37 -2.80 5.93
C SER A 100 15.41 -3.80 5.29
N ARG A 101 15.80 -4.36 4.14
CA ARG A 101 14.98 -5.32 3.40
C ARG A 101 14.53 -6.50 4.25
N ILE A 102 15.45 -7.05 5.04
CA ILE A 102 15.16 -8.18 5.95
C ILE A 102 14.08 -7.80 6.97
N THR A 103 14.11 -6.58 7.50
CA THR A 103 13.09 -6.08 8.44
C THR A 103 11.72 -5.97 7.77
N LEU A 104 11.67 -5.47 6.54
CA LEU A 104 10.43 -5.33 5.77
C LEU A 104 9.83 -6.69 5.40
N GLU A 105 10.66 -7.62 4.89
CA GLU A 105 10.25 -9.00 4.58
C GLU A 105 9.70 -9.70 5.82
N PHE A 106 10.39 -9.55 6.96
CA PHE A 106 9.92 -10.14 8.22
C PHE A 106 8.61 -9.52 8.69
N ALA A 107 8.43 -8.21 8.55
CA ALA A 107 7.18 -7.53 8.86
C ALA A 107 6.05 -8.00 7.93
N GLN A 108 6.30 -8.09 6.63
CA GLN A 108 5.33 -8.60 5.65
C GLN A 108 4.90 -10.03 5.98
N LEU A 109 5.83 -10.91 6.37
CA LEU A 109 5.49 -12.27 6.81
C LEU A 109 4.67 -12.28 8.11
N LYS A 110 4.95 -11.36 9.03
CA LYS A 110 4.27 -11.28 10.32
C LYS A 110 2.84 -10.74 10.21
N PHE A 111 2.61 -9.74 9.36
CA PHE A 111 1.33 -9.04 9.25
C PHE A 111 0.51 -9.46 8.01
N GLY A 112 1.16 -10.05 7.01
CA GLY A 112 0.56 -10.48 5.75
C GLY A 112 0.81 -9.49 4.60
N GLU A 113 0.86 -10.04 3.39
CA GLU A 113 1.09 -9.29 2.13
C GLU A 113 -0.03 -8.29 1.82
N ASN A 114 -1.24 -8.53 2.35
CA ASN A 114 -2.40 -7.65 2.18
C ASN A 114 -2.26 -6.34 2.97
N LEU A 115 -1.44 -6.31 4.04
CA LEU A 115 -1.30 -5.14 4.92
C LEU A 115 0.01 -4.39 4.68
N ILE A 116 1.07 -5.10 4.27
CA ILE A 116 2.38 -4.52 4.05
C ILE A 116 2.86 -4.91 2.66
N TYR A 117 2.98 -3.90 1.80
CA TYR A 117 3.64 -4.02 0.52
C TYR A 117 5.15 -3.78 0.67
N VAL A 118 5.95 -4.67 0.07
CA VAL A 118 7.41 -4.52 -0.01
C VAL A 118 7.79 -4.47 -1.50
N PRO A 119 8.51 -3.44 -1.96
CA PRO A 119 8.94 -3.31 -3.35
C PRO A 119 9.75 -4.52 -3.84
N PRO A 120 9.78 -4.82 -5.15
CA PRO A 120 10.61 -5.86 -5.73
C PRO A 120 12.10 -5.58 -5.54
N THR A 121 12.93 -6.63 -5.61
CA THR A 121 14.39 -6.52 -5.42
C THR A 121 15.06 -6.06 -6.70
N THR A 122 15.00 -4.74 -6.91
CA THR A 122 15.64 -4.04 -8.02
C THR A 122 16.56 -2.95 -7.47
N MET A 123 17.60 -2.59 -8.22
CA MET A 123 18.52 -1.52 -7.82
C MET A 123 17.82 -0.16 -7.67
N GLU A 124 16.69 0.04 -8.35
CA GLU A 124 15.91 1.28 -8.30
C GLU A 124 14.99 1.36 -7.07
N ALA A 125 14.74 0.24 -6.41
CA ALA A 125 13.91 0.13 -5.20
C ALA A 125 14.72 0.31 -3.91
N ASP A 126 16.03 0.07 -3.97
CA ASP A 126 16.92 0.10 -2.81
C ASP A 126 17.64 1.44 -2.70
N PHE A 127 17.76 1.97 -1.48
CA PHE A 127 18.46 3.24 -1.22
C PHE A 127 19.99 3.06 -1.21
N TYR A 128 20.48 2.11 -0.41
CA TYR A 128 21.91 1.84 -0.24
C TYR A 128 22.16 0.40 0.19
N PRO A 129 23.29 -0.21 -0.22
CA PRO A 129 23.72 -1.48 0.31
C PRO A 129 24.14 -1.32 1.78
N LEU A 130 23.58 -2.14 2.66
CA LEU A 130 23.93 -2.16 4.08
C LEU A 130 24.75 -3.42 4.40
N PHE A 131 25.92 -3.25 5.00
CA PHE A 131 26.72 -4.35 5.53
C PHE A 131 26.61 -4.41 7.04
N ILE A 132 26.25 -5.58 7.56
CA ILE A 132 26.22 -5.84 9.00
C ILE A 132 27.56 -6.45 9.39
N VAL A 133 28.23 -5.82 10.35
CA VAL A 133 29.53 -6.25 10.88
C VAL A 133 29.43 -6.44 12.39
N ILE A 134 30.25 -7.34 12.93
CA ILE A 134 30.42 -7.51 14.37
C ILE A 134 31.62 -6.66 14.79
N PRO A 135 31.43 -5.54 15.52
CA PRO A 135 32.53 -4.70 15.91
C PRO A 135 33.33 -5.33 17.06
N PHE A 136 34.66 -5.21 17.02
CA PHE A 136 35.54 -5.62 18.12
C PHE A 136 36.24 -4.41 18.72
N GLY A 137 36.32 -4.37 20.06
CA GLY A 137 37.12 -3.39 20.79
C GLY A 137 38.62 -3.54 20.48
N LYS A 138 39.38 -2.44 20.48
CA LYS A 138 40.80 -2.42 20.02
C LYS A 138 41.68 -3.51 20.65
N ALA A 139 41.41 -3.90 21.89
CA ALA A 139 42.14 -4.92 22.64
C ALA A 139 41.68 -6.38 22.40
N PHE A 140 40.83 -6.64 21.40
CA PHE A 140 40.48 -8.01 21.05
C PHE A 140 41.60 -8.61 20.20
N ASP A 141 42.32 -9.57 20.77
CA ASP A 141 43.51 -10.16 20.14
C ASP A 141 43.17 -11.20 19.07
N HIS A 142 41.99 -11.84 19.15
CA HIS A 142 41.59 -12.95 18.26
C HIS A 142 40.78 -12.51 17.04
N ARG A 143 41.10 -11.35 16.47
CA ARG A 143 40.34 -10.75 15.35
C ARG A 143 40.37 -11.63 14.11
N GLU A 144 41.55 -12.12 13.75
CA GLU A 144 41.74 -12.90 12.53
C GLU A 144 41.06 -14.26 12.63
N GLU A 145 41.22 -14.94 13.77
CA GLU A 145 40.57 -16.22 14.04
C GLU A 145 39.05 -16.08 14.01
N PHE A 146 38.52 -15.00 14.59
CA PHE A 146 37.09 -14.72 14.54
C PHE A 146 36.61 -14.44 13.11
N ASN A 147 37.33 -13.65 12.32
CA ASN A 147 37.00 -13.37 10.93
C ASN A 147 36.98 -14.65 10.09
N ILE A 148 37.97 -15.54 10.29
CA ILE A 148 38.04 -16.85 9.66
C ILE A 148 36.82 -17.69 10.03
N MET A 149 36.47 -17.75 11.32
CA MET A 149 35.29 -18.47 11.79
C MET A 149 33.99 -17.93 11.15
N ILE A 150 33.81 -16.60 11.08
CA ILE A 150 32.64 -16.00 10.43
C ILE A 150 32.60 -16.33 8.94
N SER A 151 33.75 -16.32 8.26
CA SER A 151 33.86 -16.73 6.85
C SER A 151 33.40 -18.18 6.65
N TYR A 152 33.85 -19.10 7.51
CA TYR A 152 33.40 -20.49 7.50
C TYR A 152 31.89 -20.64 7.77
N LEU A 153 31.33 -19.90 8.74
CA LEU A 153 29.88 -19.92 9.02
C LEU A 153 29.06 -19.38 7.84
N ARG A 154 29.61 -18.41 7.10
CA ARG A 154 28.99 -17.88 5.89
C ARG A 154 29.09 -18.86 4.73
N SER A 155 30.25 -19.48 4.50
CA SER A 155 30.47 -20.41 3.38
C SER A 155 29.69 -21.71 3.54
N THR A 156 29.51 -22.18 4.77
CA THR A 156 28.68 -23.36 5.09
C THR A 156 27.18 -23.09 4.96
N GLY A 157 26.76 -21.82 4.87
CA GLY A 157 25.35 -21.44 4.77
C GLY A 157 24.58 -21.50 6.10
N ILE A 158 25.26 -21.74 7.23
CA ILE A 158 24.62 -21.82 8.56
C ILE A 158 23.84 -20.54 8.89
N ILE A 159 24.39 -19.38 8.55
CA ILE A 159 23.72 -18.09 8.76
C ILE A 159 22.39 -18.02 7.98
N ASN A 160 22.38 -18.48 6.73
CA ASN A 160 21.17 -18.51 5.90
C ASN A 160 20.16 -19.53 6.43
N TYR A 161 20.63 -20.66 6.95
CA TYR A 161 19.79 -21.68 7.58
C TYR A 161 19.10 -21.16 8.85
N TRP A 162 19.82 -20.45 9.72
CA TRP A 162 19.19 -19.82 10.89
C TRP A 162 18.19 -18.74 10.50
N LYS A 163 18.49 -17.94 9.47
CA LYS A 163 17.52 -16.99 8.90
C LYS A 163 16.25 -17.72 8.44
N SER A 164 16.37 -18.81 7.70
CA SER A 164 15.21 -19.53 7.18
C SER A 164 14.37 -20.20 8.27
N ILE A 165 15.00 -20.70 9.35
CA ILE A 165 14.29 -21.22 10.53
C ILE A 165 13.42 -20.13 11.16
N GLU A 166 13.96 -18.95 11.42
CA GLU A 166 13.22 -17.86 12.06
C GLU A 166 12.05 -17.35 11.20
N PHE A 167 12.26 -17.28 9.89
CA PHE A 167 11.21 -16.97 8.92
C PHE A 167 10.11 -18.04 8.95
N SER A 168 10.49 -19.33 8.98
CA SER A 168 9.54 -20.45 9.01
C SER A 168 8.74 -20.49 10.31
N ARG A 169 9.39 -20.25 11.46
CA ARG A 169 8.73 -20.15 12.77
C ARG A 169 7.68 -19.05 12.79
N THR A 170 8.02 -17.89 12.23
CA THR A 170 7.10 -16.75 12.15
C THR A 170 5.91 -17.06 11.24
N LYS A 171 6.15 -17.65 10.07
CA LYS A 171 5.10 -18.09 9.14
C LYS A 171 4.15 -19.09 9.79
N TYR A 172 4.69 -20.08 10.50
CA TYR A 172 3.86 -21.07 11.22
C TYR A 172 2.99 -20.41 12.29
N LYS A 173 3.54 -19.49 13.07
CA LYS A 173 2.82 -18.77 14.11
C LYS A 173 1.66 -17.94 13.54
N VAL A 174 1.88 -17.23 12.43
CA VAL A 174 0.83 -16.44 11.75
C VAL A 174 -0.23 -17.35 11.14
N SER A 175 0.17 -18.42 10.47
CA SER A 175 -0.78 -19.38 9.90
C SER A 175 -1.67 -20.03 10.96
N TYR A 176 -1.10 -20.36 12.13
CA TYR A 176 -1.85 -20.89 13.26
C TYR A 176 -2.85 -19.87 13.83
N GLN A 177 -2.44 -18.60 13.94
CA GLN A 177 -3.33 -17.51 14.38
C GLN A 177 -4.47 -17.26 13.38
N ASN A 178 -4.18 -17.30 12.08
CA ASN A 178 -5.20 -17.11 11.04
C ASN A 178 -6.17 -18.30 11.01
N ALA A 179 -5.69 -19.54 11.13
CA ALA A 179 -6.54 -20.73 11.20
C ALA A 179 -7.52 -20.73 12.39
N ILE A 180 -7.17 -20.04 13.49
CA ILE A 180 -8.07 -19.83 14.64
C ILE A 180 -9.10 -18.72 14.36
N ASN A 181 -8.77 -17.75 13.50
CA ASN A 181 -9.61 -16.60 13.18
C ASN A 181 -10.42 -16.76 11.88
N ASP A 182 -10.19 -17.82 11.10
CA ASP A 182 -10.71 -18.05 9.74
C ASP A 182 -12.17 -18.59 9.69
N GLU A 183 -13.05 -18.17 10.60
CA GLU A 183 -14.50 -18.33 10.42
C GLU A 183 -15.13 -17.23 9.54
N SER A 184 -14.35 -16.29 9.00
CA SER A 184 -14.89 -15.25 8.12
C SER A 184 -13.91 -14.70 7.09
N ILE A 185 -13.44 -15.53 6.14
CA ILE A 185 -13.00 -14.97 4.85
C ILE A 185 -14.27 -14.69 4.05
N SER A 186 -14.88 -13.54 4.28
CA SER A 186 -15.83 -12.99 3.32
C SER A 186 -15.03 -12.64 2.07
N GLU A 187 -15.28 -13.34 0.96
CA GLU A 187 -14.96 -12.84 -0.37
C GLU A 187 -15.35 -11.34 -0.40
N GLU A 188 -14.45 -10.47 -0.87
CA GLU A 188 -14.76 -9.04 -1.02
C GLU A 188 -15.93 -8.90 -2.00
N GLN A 189 -17.14 -8.89 -1.47
CA GLN A 189 -18.35 -8.64 -2.22
C GLN A 189 -18.30 -7.20 -2.73
N LEU A 190 -18.75 -6.99 -3.98
CA LEU A 190 -18.89 -5.68 -4.59
C LEU A 190 -19.67 -4.75 -3.64
N SER A 191 -18.97 -3.79 -3.04
CA SER A 191 -19.58 -2.77 -2.18
C SER A 191 -20.56 -1.91 -3.00
N ILE A 192 -21.62 -1.43 -2.35
CA ILE A 192 -22.62 -0.48 -2.90
C ILE A 192 -21.95 0.75 -3.55
N GLU A 193 -20.74 1.10 -3.09
CA GLU A 193 -19.90 2.16 -3.67
C GLU A 193 -19.65 1.99 -5.18
N HIS A 194 -19.45 0.76 -5.66
CA HIS A 194 -19.20 0.50 -7.08
C HIS A 194 -20.41 0.78 -7.97
N TYR A 195 -21.62 0.84 -7.39
CA TYR A 195 -22.87 1.08 -8.10
C TYR A 195 -23.36 2.53 -8.01
N GLN A 196 -22.70 3.40 -7.24
CA GLN A 196 -23.14 4.78 -7.02
C GLN A 196 -23.34 5.55 -8.32
N SER A 197 -22.40 5.43 -9.27
CA SER A 197 -22.48 6.07 -10.59
C SER A 197 -23.69 5.59 -11.41
N LEU A 198 -24.07 4.32 -11.26
CA LEU A 198 -25.25 3.75 -11.93
C LEU A 198 -26.55 4.28 -11.33
N PHE A 199 -26.60 4.43 -10.00
CA PHE A 199 -27.74 5.06 -9.32
C PHE A 199 -27.90 6.54 -9.71
N PHE A 200 -26.81 7.30 -9.79
CA PHE A 200 -26.85 8.70 -10.26
C PHE A 200 -27.37 8.80 -11.70
N LEU A 201 -26.95 7.90 -12.59
CA LEU A 201 -27.41 7.89 -13.98
C LEU A 201 -28.91 7.56 -14.06
N LEU A 202 -29.39 6.62 -13.24
CA LEU A 202 -30.82 6.29 -13.12
C LEU A 202 -31.64 7.49 -12.63
N GLU A 203 -31.14 8.22 -11.64
CA GLU A 203 -31.79 9.43 -11.12
C GLU A 203 -31.92 10.52 -12.19
N ILE A 204 -30.85 10.76 -12.95
CA ILE A 204 -30.86 11.71 -14.07
C ILE A 204 -31.88 11.29 -15.14
N LEU A 205 -31.94 9.99 -15.49
CA LEU A 205 -32.88 9.49 -16.49
C LEU A 205 -34.34 9.69 -16.05
N ILE A 206 -34.66 9.43 -14.78
CA ILE A 206 -36.00 9.66 -14.23
C ILE A 206 -36.35 11.16 -14.29
N LEU A 207 -35.40 12.02 -13.93
CA LEU A 207 -35.60 13.47 -13.95
C LEU A 207 -35.84 13.99 -15.38
N VAL A 208 -35.06 13.52 -16.36
CA VAL A 208 -35.27 13.86 -17.77
C VAL A 208 -36.62 13.34 -18.29
N SER A 209 -37.00 12.10 -17.94
CA SER A 209 -38.28 11.53 -18.35
C SER A 209 -39.47 12.31 -17.81
N THR A 210 -39.42 12.73 -16.54
CA THR A 210 -40.47 13.55 -15.94
C THR A 210 -40.58 14.93 -16.59
N ILE A 211 -39.46 15.59 -16.91
CA ILE A 211 -39.46 16.87 -17.63
C ILE A 211 -40.10 16.72 -19.02
N ILE A 212 -39.71 15.70 -19.79
CA ILE A 212 -40.26 15.45 -21.12
C ILE A 212 -41.77 15.19 -21.03
N PHE A 213 -42.20 14.38 -20.06
CA PHE A 213 -43.62 14.11 -19.84
C PHE A 213 -44.41 15.39 -19.51
N CYS A 214 -43.89 16.26 -18.64
CA CYS A 214 -44.52 17.54 -18.33
C CYS A 214 -44.62 18.46 -19.56
N LEU A 215 -43.59 18.51 -20.41
CA LEU A 215 -43.59 19.28 -21.65
C LEU A 215 -44.62 18.77 -22.65
N GLU A 216 -44.76 17.45 -22.81
CA GLU A 216 -45.80 16.87 -23.67
C GLU A 216 -47.21 17.16 -23.16
N LEU A 217 -47.41 17.11 -21.83
CA LEU A 217 -48.69 17.41 -21.20
C LEU A 217 -49.08 18.88 -21.41
N LEU A 218 -48.14 19.81 -21.24
CA LEU A 218 -48.32 21.23 -21.55
C LEU A 218 -48.66 21.46 -23.02
N LYS A 219 -47.92 20.82 -23.94
CA LYS A 219 -48.19 20.90 -25.37
C LYS A 219 -49.60 20.40 -25.72
N LYS A 220 -50.04 19.31 -25.10
CA LYS A 220 -51.38 18.75 -25.31
C LYS A 220 -52.48 19.65 -24.76
N ILE A 221 -52.29 20.27 -23.60
CA ILE A 221 -53.23 21.25 -23.02
C ILE A 221 -53.34 22.49 -23.91
N ILE A 222 -52.22 23.04 -24.38
CA ILE A 222 -52.22 24.21 -25.27
C ILE A 222 -52.93 23.90 -26.59
N ASN A 223 -52.66 22.75 -27.22
CA ASN A 223 -53.32 22.34 -28.46
C ASN A 223 -54.83 22.12 -28.27
N ASN A 224 -55.28 21.55 -27.14
CA ASN A 224 -56.71 21.39 -26.85
C ASN A 224 -57.40 22.74 -26.60
N LYS A 225 -56.71 23.71 -26.00
CA LYS A 225 -57.24 25.06 -25.77
C LYS A 225 -57.38 25.84 -27.10
N LEU A 226 -56.39 25.73 -27.99
CA LEU A 226 -56.45 26.29 -29.34
C LEU A 226 -57.55 25.67 -30.21
N MET A 227 -57.94 24.41 -29.98
CA MET A 227 -59.05 23.76 -30.69
C MET A 227 -60.44 24.15 -30.14
N THR A 228 -60.53 24.62 -28.90
CA THR A 228 -61.81 25.04 -28.29
C THR A 228 -62.14 26.51 -28.55
N ASP A 229 -61.14 27.35 -28.86
CA ASP A 229 -61.34 28.75 -29.24
C ASP A 229 -61.63 28.97 -30.76
N VAL A 230 -61.74 27.89 -31.56
CA VAL A 230 -61.99 27.94 -33.02
C VAL A 230 -63.40 27.45 -33.40
N GLN A 231 -64.28 27.18 -32.43
CA GLN A 231 -65.72 26.94 -32.64
C GLN A 231 -66.54 28.15 -32.21
#